data_AF-A0AAU9IQ55-F1
#
_entry.id   AF-A0AAU9IQ55-F1
#
_cell.length_a   1.000
_cell.length_b   1.000
_cell.length_c   1.000
_cell.angle_alpha   90.00
_cell.angle_beta   90.00
_cell.angle_gamma   90.00
#
_symmetry.space_group_name_H-M   'P 1'
#
loop_
_entity.id
_entity.type
_entity.pdbx_description
1 polymer ?
#
loop_
_entity_poly.entity_id
_entity_poly.type
_entity_poly.pdbx_seq_one_letter_code
_entity_poly.pdbx_strand_id
1 'polypeptide(L)'
;MSYDIKYFAKRGGYIVAILVIIYFFPKLVAWLRNRKNKQNKKLKDSRDYQELENLSFGNQCSRKSGIPNYGNTCYLNSVLQVLASTPNFVDFISKSNTILFRNLLIIFYLMLSRISSSDFKPGIINFLNTLKEKFPTYELNAQNDCKELYNILIDIYIQEFSHEEKRFQITKNQTFTCQKGHKVIKSDKSLFFIIAPKDK
;
A
#
# COMPACT_ATOMS: atom_id res chain seq x y z
N MET A 1 41.85 -12.69 23.19
CA MET A 1 40.89 -13.46 22.38
C MET A 1 39.89 -12.48 21.79
N SER A 2 40.06 -12.12 20.51
CA SER A 2 39.21 -11.18 19.78
C SER A 2 38.13 -11.98 19.06
N TYR A 3 36.86 -11.77 19.40
CA TYR A 3 35.74 -12.49 18.80
C TYR A 3 35.26 -11.77 17.54
N ASP A 4 35.34 -12.47 16.42
CA ASP A 4 35.01 -11.99 15.07
C ASP A 4 33.49 -12.01 14.84
N ILE A 5 32.89 -10.83 14.67
CA ILE A 5 31.44 -10.60 14.53
C ILE A 5 30.89 -11.12 13.18
N LYS A 6 31.76 -11.53 12.25
CA LYS A 6 31.36 -11.99 10.91
C LYS A 6 30.65 -13.34 10.86
N TYR A 7 30.62 -14.11 11.95
CA TYR A 7 30.05 -15.46 11.95
C TYR A 7 28.54 -15.54 12.26
N PHE A 8 27.90 -14.48 12.75
CA PHE A 8 26.49 -14.52 13.20
C PHE A 8 25.45 -14.07 12.16
N ALA A 9 25.86 -13.72 10.95
CA ALA A 9 24.97 -13.10 9.97
C ALA A 9 24.15 -14.07 9.09
N LYS A 10 24.27 -15.41 9.24
CA LYS A 10 23.71 -16.32 8.22
C LYS A 10 22.45 -17.14 8.55
N ARG A 11 22.00 -17.28 9.81
CA ARG A 11 20.66 -17.86 10.12
C ARG A 11 20.16 -17.38 11.49
N GLY A 12 19.11 -16.55 11.55
CA GLY A 12 18.35 -16.27 12.78
C GLY A 12 18.64 -14.96 13.55
N GLY A 13 19.34 -13.99 12.95
CA GLY A 13 19.80 -12.78 13.65
C GLY A 13 18.73 -11.81 14.17
N TYR A 14 17.49 -11.87 13.69
CA TYR A 14 16.42 -10.94 14.11
C TYR A 14 15.95 -11.18 15.54
N ILE A 15 15.86 -12.44 15.98
CA ILE A 15 15.42 -12.80 17.33
C ILE A 15 16.52 -12.46 18.35
N VAL A 16 17.78 -12.69 17.99
CA VAL A 16 18.93 -12.32 18.82
C VAL A 16 19.07 -10.79 18.94
N ALA A 17 18.82 -10.03 17.87
CA ALA A 17 18.80 -8.57 17.92
C ALA A 17 17.68 -8.02 18.83
N ILE A 18 16.48 -8.62 18.78
CA ILE A 18 15.36 -8.27 19.67
C ILE A 18 15.69 -8.61 21.12
N LEU A 19 16.31 -9.76 21.38
CA LEU A 19 16.72 -10.18 22.73
C LEU A 19 17.86 -9.31 23.28
N VAL A 20 18.81 -8.87 22.45
CA VAL A 20 19.88 -7.93 22.83
C VAL A 20 19.31 -6.55 23.19
N ILE A 21 18.31 -6.05 22.45
CA ILE A 21 17.61 -4.80 22.78
C ILE A 21 16.83 -4.92 24.10
N ILE A 22 16.22 -6.07 24.38
CA ILE A 22 15.49 -6.34 25.62
C ILE A 22 16.43 -6.46 26.83
N TYR A 23 17.63 -7.02 26.65
CA TYR A 23 18.57 -7.30 27.75
C TYR A 23 19.49 -6.11 28.07
N PHE A 24 19.95 -5.35 27.07
CA PHE A 24 20.91 -4.23 27.27
C PHE A 24 20.27 -2.86 27.49
N PHE A 25 18.99 -2.66 27.14
CA PHE A 25 18.29 -1.39 27.35
C PHE A 25 17.04 -1.55 28.24
N PRO A 26 17.18 -2.04 29.49
CA PRO A 26 16.04 -2.23 30.39
C PRO A 26 15.33 -0.91 30.70
N LYS A 27 16.02 0.23 30.64
CA LYS A 27 15.41 1.56 30.77
C LYS A 27 14.55 1.95 29.55
N LEU A 28 14.87 1.52 28.33
CA LEU A 28 14.06 1.76 27.12
C LEU A 28 12.81 0.87 27.12
N VAL A 29 12.95 -0.40 27.54
CA VAL A 29 11.81 -1.32 27.69
C VAL A 29 10.91 -0.92 28.86
N ALA A 30 11.47 -0.50 30.00
CA ALA A 30 10.69 0.04 31.12
C ALA A 30 10.04 1.40 30.78
N TRP A 31 10.70 2.23 29.98
CA TRP A 31 10.13 3.47 29.46
C TRP A 31 8.97 3.19 28.48
N LEU A 32 9.11 2.22 27.57
CA LEU A 32 8.04 1.76 26.67
C LEU A 32 6.87 1.10 27.43
N ARG A 33 7.17 0.36 28.51
CA ARG A 33 6.16 -0.31 29.38
C ARG A 33 5.41 0.69 30.28
N ASN A 34 6.12 1.67 30.86
CA ASN A 34 5.49 2.76 31.62
C ASN A 34 4.75 3.75 30.71
N ARG A 35 5.14 3.87 29.43
CA ARG A 35 4.35 4.57 28.40
C ARG A 35 3.01 3.87 28.20
N LYS A 36 2.97 2.53 28.04
CA LYS A 36 1.73 1.74 27.89
C LYS A 36 0.77 1.82 29.09
N ASN A 37 1.26 1.81 30.33
CA ASN A 37 0.37 1.82 31.52
C ASN A 37 -0.22 3.20 31.87
N LYS A 38 0.53 4.28 31.63
CA LYS A 38 0.00 5.66 31.78
C LYS A 38 -0.84 6.09 30.57
N GLN A 39 -0.59 5.47 29.41
CA GLN A 39 -1.44 5.58 28.22
C GLN A 39 -2.75 4.80 28.37
N ASN A 40 -2.80 3.57 28.88
CA ASN A 40 -4.07 2.81 28.92
C ASN A 40 -5.20 3.38 29.81
N LYS A 41 -4.89 4.21 30.83
CA LYS A 41 -5.94 4.90 31.62
C LYS A 41 -6.31 6.29 31.07
N LYS A 42 -5.53 6.84 30.13
CA LYS A 42 -5.77 8.15 29.49
C LYS A 42 -6.08 8.06 27.98
N LEU A 43 -5.86 6.91 27.34
CA LEU A 43 -6.21 6.60 25.94
C LEU A 43 -7.60 6.02 25.76
N LYS A 44 -8.34 5.72 26.83
CA LYS A 44 -9.80 5.58 26.71
C LYS A 44 -10.50 6.93 26.42
N ASP A 45 -9.77 8.05 26.48
CA ASP A 45 -10.30 9.42 26.35
C ASP A 45 -9.54 10.30 25.33
N SER A 46 -8.67 9.74 24.49
CA SER A 46 -7.91 10.49 23.47
C SER A 46 -8.45 10.20 22.06
N ARG A 47 -9.01 11.24 21.43
CA ARG A 47 -9.77 11.27 20.16
C ARG A 47 -9.08 10.64 18.93
N ASP A 48 -7.75 10.48 18.90
CA ASP A 48 -6.98 10.21 17.68
C ASP A 48 -7.07 8.77 17.12
N TYR A 49 -7.32 7.74 17.95
CA TYR A 49 -7.44 6.35 17.45
C TYR A 49 -8.87 5.97 17.05
N GLN A 50 -9.88 6.59 17.68
CA GLN A 50 -11.22 6.60 17.11
C GLN A 50 -11.24 7.37 15.79
N GLU A 51 -10.33 8.31 15.56
CA GLU A 51 -10.20 9.04 14.29
C GLU A 51 -9.68 8.19 13.13
N LEU A 52 -8.85 7.15 13.35
CA LEU A 52 -8.42 6.23 12.28
C LEU A 52 -9.55 5.31 11.80
N GLU A 53 -10.46 4.91 12.69
CA GLU A 53 -11.71 4.19 12.37
C GLU A 53 -12.83 5.15 11.90
N ASN A 54 -12.82 6.40 12.36
CA ASN A 54 -13.73 7.49 11.96
C ASN A 54 -13.19 8.34 10.80
N LEU A 55 -12.09 7.95 10.15
CA LEU A 55 -11.69 8.44 8.83
C LEU A 55 -12.70 7.90 7.81
N SER A 56 -13.95 8.33 7.96
CA SER A 56 -14.82 8.47 6.81
C SER A 56 -14.00 9.24 5.78
N PHE A 57 -13.83 8.66 4.60
CA PHE A 57 -13.36 9.34 3.39
C PHE A 57 -14.40 10.40 2.95
N GLY A 58 -14.91 11.16 3.92
CA GLY A 58 -16.00 12.11 3.83
C GLY A 58 -15.51 13.43 3.29
N ASN A 59 -15.92 13.73 2.06
CA ASN A 59 -16.33 15.03 1.55
C ASN A 59 -15.61 16.28 2.09
N GLN A 60 -14.27 16.34 2.05
CA GLN A 60 -13.56 17.62 2.09
C GLN A 60 -12.82 17.88 0.79
N CYS A 61 -13.37 18.79 -0.01
CA CYS A 61 -12.78 19.37 -1.22
C CYS A 61 -11.68 20.38 -0.86
N SER A 62 -10.71 19.97 -0.04
CA SER A 62 -9.47 20.71 0.16
C SER A 62 -8.51 20.36 -0.98
N ARG A 63 -7.69 21.33 -1.44
CA ARG A 63 -6.65 21.09 -2.46
C ARG A 63 -5.79 19.90 -2.02
N LYS A 64 -5.99 18.73 -2.63
CA LYS A 64 -5.15 17.55 -2.39
C LYS A 64 -3.72 17.93 -2.79
N SER A 65 -2.77 17.85 -1.87
CA SER A 65 -1.37 18.12 -2.19
C SER A 65 -0.88 17.04 -3.16
N GLY A 66 -0.27 17.49 -4.26
CA GLY A 66 0.37 16.58 -5.22
C GLY A 66 1.54 15.84 -4.58
N ILE A 67 1.80 14.62 -5.05
CA ILE A 67 3.01 13.88 -4.67
C ILE A 67 4.19 14.49 -5.44
N PRO A 68 5.27 14.92 -4.78
CA PRO A 68 6.45 15.43 -5.48
C PRO A 68 7.05 14.38 -6.41
N ASN A 69 7.59 14.80 -7.55
CA ASN A 69 8.29 13.90 -8.46
C ASN A 69 9.73 13.71 -7.98
N TYR A 70 10.13 12.46 -7.73
CA TYR A 70 11.45 12.10 -7.20
C TYR A 70 12.37 11.49 -8.26
N GLY A 71 12.35 12.07 -9.47
CA GLY A 71 13.11 11.61 -10.61
C GLY A 71 12.36 10.52 -11.38
N ASN A 72 11.76 10.91 -12.51
CA ASN A 72 10.96 10.03 -13.38
C ASN A 72 9.89 9.19 -12.64
N THR A 73 9.40 9.63 -11.47
CA THR A 73 8.37 8.90 -10.69
C THR A 73 6.95 9.39 -10.98
N CYS A 74 6.75 10.21 -12.01
CA CYS A 74 5.43 10.77 -12.35
C CYS A 74 4.40 9.68 -12.70
N TYR A 75 4.83 8.58 -13.34
CA TYR A 75 3.99 7.41 -13.63
C TYR A 75 3.45 6.80 -12.33
N LEU A 76 4.32 6.61 -11.33
CA LEU A 76 3.97 6.11 -10.01
C LEU A 76 3.01 7.06 -9.31
N ASN A 77 3.34 8.35 -9.25
CA ASN A 77 2.52 9.36 -8.57
C ASN A 77 1.07 9.37 -9.10
N SER A 78 0.91 9.23 -10.42
CA SER A 78 -0.41 9.17 -11.07
C SER A 78 -1.21 7.95 -10.62
N VAL A 79 -0.58 6.78 -10.60
CA VAL A 79 -1.21 5.51 -10.16
C VAL A 79 -1.58 5.58 -8.68
N LEU A 80 -0.69 6.08 -7.82
CA LEU A 80 -0.93 6.23 -6.39
C LEU A 80 -2.14 7.12 -6.11
N GLN A 81 -2.31 8.24 -6.82
CA GLN A 81 -3.45 9.15 -6.66
C GLN A 81 -4.79 8.50 -7.05
N VAL A 82 -4.79 7.70 -8.10
CA VAL A 82 -5.97 6.95 -8.56
C VAL A 82 -6.36 5.90 -7.51
N LEU A 83 -5.41 5.08 -7.08
CA LEU A 83 -5.65 4.00 -6.12
C LEU A 83 -6.03 4.53 -4.73
N ALA A 84 -5.36 5.59 -4.25
CA ALA A 84 -5.71 6.25 -2.98
C ALA A 84 -7.11 6.87 -2.99
N SER A 85 -7.63 7.20 -4.18
CA SER A 85 -8.98 7.73 -4.36
C SER A 85 -10.04 6.63 -4.51
N THR A 86 -9.67 5.35 -4.36
CA THR A 86 -10.57 4.20 -4.48
C THR A 86 -10.77 3.57 -3.10
N PRO A 87 -11.84 3.91 -2.35
CA PRO A 87 -11.98 3.52 -0.93
C PRO A 87 -11.90 2.01 -0.68
N ASN A 88 -12.48 1.21 -1.59
CA ASN A 88 -12.41 -0.26 -1.49
C ASN A 88 -10.96 -0.78 -1.57
N PHE A 89 -10.14 -0.17 -2.44
CA PHE A 89 -8.73 -0.53 -2.55
C PHE A 89 -7.96 -0.08 -1.30
N VAL A 90 -8.28 1.09 -0.72
CA VAL A 90 -7.65 1.55 0.52
C VAL A 90 -8.02 0.68 1.73
N ASP A 91 -9.29 0.34 1.88
CA ASP A 91 -9.78 -0.59 2.90
C ASP A 91 -9.08 -1.95 2.78
N PHE A 92 -8.90 -2.45 1.56
CA PHE A 92 -8.15 -3.67 1.29
C PHE A 92 -6.69 -3.59 1.77
N ILE A 93 -5.94 -2.56 1.37
CA ILE A 93 -4.49 -2.53 1.70
C ILE A 93 -4.27 -2.38 3.20
N SER A 94 -5.27 -1.86 3.92
CA SER A 94 -5.26 -1.77 5.38
C SER A 94 -5.33 -3.15 6.06
N LYS A 95 -5.91 -4.15 5.37
CA LYS A 95 -6.07 -5.53 5.82
C LYS A 95 -4.95 -6.46 5.30
N SER A 96 -4.29 -6.09 4.20
CA SER A 96 -3.19 -6.89 3.65
C SER A 96 -1.97 -6.91 4.58
N ASN A 97 -1.30 -8.07 4.62
CA ASN A 97 -0.09 -8.28 5.40
C ASN A 97 1.19 -8.24 4.56
N THR A 98 1.10 -7.98 3.26
CA THR A 98 2.28 -7.95 2.40
C THR A 98 3.08 -6.67 2.58
N ILE A 99 4.41 -6.79 2.49
CA ILE A 99 5.34 -5.66 2.65
C ILE A 99 5.05 -4.58 1.61
N LEU A 100 4.72 -4.98 0.38
CA LEU A 100 4.38 -4.07 -0.71
C LEU A 100 3.17 -3.18 -0.36
N PHE A 101 2.06 -3.78 0.10
CA PHE A 101 0.86 -3.01 0.43
C PHE A 101 0.99 -2.23 1.73
N ARG A 102 1.82 -2.68 2.68
CA ARG A 102 2.19 -1.87 3.86
C ARG A 102 2.94 -0.60 3.46
N ASN A 103 3.91 -0.70 2.55
CA ASN A 103 4.61 0.46 2.01
C ASN A 103 3.65 1.41 1.27
N LEU A 104 2.70 0.85 0.52
CA LEU A 104 1.67 1.61 -0.18
C LEU A 104 0.74 2.35 0.80
N LEU A 105 0.32 1.70 1.87
CA LEU A 105 -0.53 2.29 2.91
C LEU A 105 0.15 3.46 3.62
N ILE A 106 1.46 3.35 3.90
CA ILE A 106 2.26 4.46 4.45
C ILE A 106 2.22 5.65 3.50
N ILE A 107 2.41 5.44 2.19
CA ILE A 107 2.35 6.52 1.21
C ILE A 107 0.96 7.15 1.18
N PHE A 108 -0.12 6.36 1.20
CA PHE A 108 -1.49 6.88 1.21
C PHE A 108 -1.79 7.70 2.47
N TYR A 109 -1.31 7.24 3.64
CA TYR A 109 -1.40 8.01 4.87
C TYR A 109 -0.71 9.37 4.71
N LEU A 110 0.54 9.40 4.21
CA LEU A 110 1.26 10.65 3.97
C LEU A 110 0.50 11.59 3.01
N MET A 111 -0.14 11.04 1.97
CA MET A 111 -0.96 11.81 1.03
C MET A 111 -2.17 12.48 1.72
N LEU A 112 -2.79 11.78 2.66
CA LEU A 112 -3.99 12.27 3.36
C LEU A 112 -3.64 13.21 4.52
N SER A 113 -2.52 12.99 5.20
CA SER A 113 -2.09 13.76 6.37
C SER A 113 -1.52 15.15 6.07
N ARG A 114 -1.47 15.57 4.79
CA ARG A 114 -0.95 16.89 4.34
C ARG A 114 0.44 17.22 4.90
N ILE A 115 1.26 16.19 5.06
CA ILE A 115 2.62 16.29 5.60
C ILE A 115 3.55 16.95 4.57
N SER A 116 4.68 17.49 5.03
CA SER A 116 5.71 18.07 4.17
C SER A 116 6.05 17.16 2.99
N SER A 117 6.27 17.77 1.82
CA SER A 117 6.70 17.07 0.61
C SER A 117 7.91 16.18 0.88
N SER A 118 8.87 16.61 1.69
CA SER A 118 10.10 15.86 2.01
C SER A 118 9.86 14.44 2.52
N ASP A 119 8.74 14.21 3.18
CA ASP A 119 8.51 13.00 3.96
C ASP A 119 7.98 11.85 3.08
N PHE A 120 7.59 12.15 1.84
CA PHE A 120 7.20 11.15 0.84
C PHE A 120 8.38 10.35 0.30
N LYS A 121 9.57 10.98 0.22
CA LYS A 121 10.73 10.39 -0.48
C LYS A 121 11.12 9.01 0.08
N PRO A 122 11.25 8.80 1.42
CA PRO A 122 11.57 7.49 1.96
C PRO A 122 10.48 6.44 1.65
N GLY A 123 9.21 6.81 1.72
CA GLY A 123 8.10 5.91 1.40
C GLY A 123 8.11 5.45 -0.05
N ILE A 124 8.32 6.38 -0.99
CA ILE A 124 8.43 6.10 -2.43
C ILE A 124 9.62 5.19 -2.72
N ILE A 125 10.80 5.47 -2.14
CA ILE A 125 11.99 4.64 -2.33
C ILE A 125 11.75 3.22 -1.78
N ASN A 126 11.20 3.09 -0.58
CA ASN A 126 10.91 1.79 0.01
C ASN A 126 9.91 0.99 -0.84
N PHE A 127 8.85 1.64 -1.33
CA PHE A 127 7.88 1.01 -2.22
C PHE A 127 8.54 0.53 -3.52
N LEU A 128 9.33 1.37 -4.19
CA LEU A 128 10.02 1.00 -5.42
C LEU A 128 11.04 -0.13 -5.19
N ASN A 129 11.77 -0.12 -4.07
CA ASN A 129 12.70 -1.21 -3.75
C ASN A 129 11.96 -2.55 -3.57
N THR A 130 10.83 -2.57 -2.86
CA THR A 130 10.00 -3.77 -2.71
C THR A 130 9.37 -4.20 -4.04
N LEU A 131 8.99 -3.24 -4.90
CA LEU A 131 8.45 -3.56 -6.22
C LEU A 131 9.54 -4.16 -7.12
N LYS A 132 10.76 -3.62 -7.09
CA LYS A 132 11.93 -4.08 -7.85
C LYS A 132 12.31 -5.52 -7.54
N GLU A 133 12.10 -5.99 -6.31
CA GLU A 133 12.33 -7.39 -5.93
C GLU A 133 11.47 -8.36 -6.76
N LYS A 134 10.26 -7.96 -7.16
CA LYS A 134 9.36 -8.76 -8.00
C LYS A 134 9.43 -8.40 -9.48
N PHE A 135 9.65 -7.12 -9.79
CA PHE A 135 9.63 -6.57 -11.14
C PHE A 135 10.87 -5.69 -11.34
N PRO A 136 12.01 -6.27 -11.79
CA PRO A 136 13.30 -5.58 -11.80
C PRO A 136 13.39 -4.29 -12.62
N THR A 137 12.45 -4.07 -13.56
CA THR A 137 12.34 -2.87 -14.40
C THR A 137 11.92 -1.62 -13.63
N TYR A 138 11.31 -1.78 -12.45
CA TYR A 138 10.84 -0.68 -11.62
C TYR A 138 11.93 -0.20 -10.67
N GLU A 139 12.82 0.64 -11.16
CA GLU A 139 13.88 1.26 -10.35
C GLU A 139 13.73 2.78 -10.21
N LEU A 140 14.43 3.33 -9.22
CA LEU A 140 14.44 4.77 -9.00
C LEU A 140 15.05 5.49 -10.22
N ASN A 141 14.43 6.58 -10.66
CA ASN A 141 14.78 7.35 -11.87
C ASN A 141 14.50 6.66 -13.21
N ALA A 142 14.00 5.42 -13.24
CA ALA A 142 13.50 4.81 -14.48
C ALA A 142 12.06 5.23 -14.76
N GLN A 143 11.83 5.73 -15.98
CA GLN A 143 10.47 6.00 -16.47
C GLN A 143 9.82 4.66 -16.84
N ASN A 144 8.59 4.43 -16.39
CA ASN A 144 7.81 3.24 -16.70
C ASN A 144 6.40 3.60 -17.15
N ASP A 145 5.68 2.65 -17.75
CA ASP A 145 4.29 2.81 -18.17
C ASP A 145 3.36 2.78 -16.94
N CYS A 146 2.53 3.80 -16.76
CA CYS A 146 1.59 3.89 -15.65
C CYS A 146 0.47 2.83 -15.71
N LYS A 147 0.04 2.44 -16.92
CA LYS A 147 -0.96 1.40 -17.14
C LYS A 147 -0.40 0.04 -16.76
N GLU A 148 0.87 -0.22 -17.07
CA GLU A 148 1.55 -1.46 -16.69
C GLU A 148 1.64 -1.57 -15.16
N LEU A 149 2.13 -0.52 -14.49
CA LEU A 149 2.19 -0.48 -13.02
C LEU A 149 0.80 -0.69 -12.40
N TYR A 150 -0.22 -0.01 -12.93
CA TYR A 150 -1.59 -0.15 -12.47
C TYR A 150 -2.06 -1.59 -12.55
N ASN A 151 -1.91 -2.23 -13.72
CA ASN A 151 -2.30 -3.62 -13.92
C ASN A 151 -1.57 -4.56 -12.97
N ILE A 152 -0.26 -4.37 -12.76
CA ILE A 152 0.52 -5.16 -11.79
C ILE A 152 -0.08 -5.08 -10.38
N LEU A 153 -0.36 -3.86 -9.89
CA LEU A 153 -0.91 -3.68 -8.54
C LEU A 153 -2.32 -4.27 -8.41
N ILE A 154 -3.13 -4.15 -9.46
CA ILE A 154 -4.44 -4.76 -9.53
C ILE A 154 -4.35 -6.29 -9.56
N ASP A 155 -3.45 -6.86 -10.35
CA ASP A 155 -3.29 -8.32 -10.44
C ASP A 155 -2.82 -8.90 -9.11
N ILE A 156 -1.90 -8.23 -8.41
CA ILE A 156 -1.48 -8.62 -7.05
C ILE A 156 -2.68 -8.57 -6.09
N TYR A 157 -3.47 -7.49 -6.14
CA TYR A 157 -4.69 -7.38 -5.35
C TYR A 157 -5.66 -8.54 -5.63
N ILE A 158 -5.89 -8.88 -6.91
CA ILE A 158 -6.80 -9.94 -7.32
C ILE A 158 -6.26 -11.29 -6.85
N GLN A 159 -4.97 -11.55 -7.01
CA GLN A 159 -4.36 -12.80 -6.56
C GLN A 159 -4.49 -13.00 -5.05
N GLU A 160 -4.30 -11.94 -4.26
CA GLU A 160 -4.43 -12.02 -2.81
C GLU A 160 -5.89 -12.22 -2.34
N PHE A 161 -6.90 -11.72 -3.06
CA PHE A 161 -8.29 -11.65 -2.56
C PHE A 161 -9.38 -12.18 -3.52
N SER A 162 -8.99 -12.89 -4.59
CA SER A 162 -9.90 -13.46 -5.60
C SER A 162 -11.03 -14.32 -5.05
N HIS A 163 -10.91 -14.83 -3.82
CA HIS A 163 -11.95 -15.62 -3.16
C HIS A 163 -13.07 -14.77 -2.54
N GLU A 164 -12.86 -13.48 -2.26
CA GLU A 164 -13.76 -12.69 -1.42
C GLU A 164 -14.53 -11.57 -2.17
N GLU A 165 -14.02 -11.01 -3.27
CA GLU A 165 -14.64 -9.82 -3.89
C GLU A 165 -15.15 -10.02 -5.33
N LYS A 166 -16.47 -10.18 -5.45
CA LYS A 166 -17.22 -10.07 -6.72
C LYS A 166 -17.42 -8.63 -7.20
N ARG A 167 -17.09 -7.62 -6.37
CA ARG A 167 -17.45 -6.21 -6.60
C ARG A 167 -16.84 -5.61 -7.86
N PHE A 168 -15.70 -6.15 -8.28
CA PHE A 168 -14.99 -5.72 -9.47
C PHE A 168 -15.24 -6.64 -10.66
N GLN A 169 -16.09 -7.66 -10.55
CA GLN A 169 -16.29 -8.61 -11.63
C GLN A 169 -17.29 -8.05 -12.65
N ILE A 170 -16.81 -7.79 -13.86
CA ILE A 170 -17.65 -7.48 -15.02
C ILE A 170 -17.75 -8.74 -15.87
N THR A 171 -18.96 -9.04 -16.33
CA THR A 171 -19.17 -10.05 -17.37
C THR A 171 -19.15 -9.36 -18.71
N LYS A 172 -18.15 -9.65 -19.54
CA LYS A 172 -18.02 -9.14 -20.89
C LYS A 172 -18.63 -10.14 -21.86
N ASN A 173 -19.78 -9.78 -22.43
CA ASN A 173 -20.37 -10.54 -23.52
C ASN A 173 -19.92 -9.92 -24.84
N GLN A 174 -19.14 -10.67 -25.62
CA GLN A 174 -18.66 -10.26 -26.93
C GLN A 174 -19.39 -11.05 -28.00
N THR A 175 -19.99 -10.35 -28.96
CA THR A 175 -20.57 -10.97 -30.15
C THR A 175 -19.69 -10.64 -31.34
N PHE A 176 -19.10 -11.66 -31.94
CA PHE A 176 -18.32 -11.56 -33.16
C PHE A 176 -19.24 -11.92 -34.33
N THR A 177 -19.46 -10.97 -35.24
CA THR A 177 -20.24 -11.21 -36.45
C THR A 177 -19.31 -11.09 -37.64
N CYS A 178 -19.22 -12.12 -38.48
CA CYS A 178 -18.46 -12.01 -39.71
C CYS A 178 -19.27 -11.30 -40.80
N GLN A 179 -18.61 -10.84 -41.87
CA GLN A 179 -19.27 -10.15 -42.98
C GLN A 179 -20.34 -11.00 -43.69
N LYS A 180 -20.26 -12.33 -43.59
CA LYS A 180 -21.27 -13.26 -44.12
C LYS A 180 -22.45 -13.50 -43.17
N GLY A 181 -22.51 -12.81 -42.03
CA GLY A 181 -23.61 -12.89 -41.06
C GLY A 181 -23.50 -14.01 -40.01
N HIS A 182 -22.45 -14.83 -40.03
CA HIS A 182 -22.24 -15.81 -38.95
C HIS A 182 -21.94 -15.10 -37.64
N LYS A 183 -22.58 -15.54 -36.55
CA LYS A 183 -22.43 -14.97 -35.21
C LYS A 183 -21.77 -15.99 -34.27
N VAL A 184 -20.74 -15.54 -33.56
CA VAL A 184 -20.12 -16.27 -32.44
C VAL A 184 -20.26 -15.41 -31.20
N ILE A 185 -20.81 -15.97 -30.14
CA ILE A 185 -20.97 -15.29 -28.86
C ILE A 185 -19.93 -15.86 -27.90
N LYS A 186 -19.13 -14.98 -27.29
CA LYS A 186 -18.17 -15.32 -26.24
C LYS A 186 -18.54 -14.55 -24.97
N SER A 187 -18.65 -15.25 -23.85
CA SER A 187 -18.87 -14.63 -22.54
C SER A 187 -17.63 -14.86 -21.69
N ASP A 188 -16.95 -13.77 -21.33
CA ASP A 188 -15.77 -13.80 -20.48
C ASP A 188 -16.07 -13.02 -19.19
N LYS A 189 -15.73 -13.60 -18.04
CA LYS A 189 -15.74 -12.88 -16.76
C LYS A 189 -14.37 -12.24 -16.55
N SER A 190 -14.34 -10.94 -16.33
CA SER A 190 -13.10 -10.18 -16.13
C SER A 190 -13.25 -9.27 -14.93
N LEU A 191 -12.18 -9.08 -14.16
CA LEU A 191 -12.18 -8.14 -13.04
C LEU A 191 -11.75 -6.76 -13.57
N PHE A 192 -12.55 -5.74 -13.28
CA PHE A 192 -12.36 -4.35 -13.63
C PHE A 192 -12.70 -3.46 -12.43
N PHE A 193 -11.81 -2.52 -12.15
CA PHE A 193 -12.08 -1.45 -11.19
C PHE A 193 -12.84 -0.35 -11.90
N ILE A 194 -14.14 -0.27 -11.62
CA ILE A 194 -14.92 0.92 -11.97
C ILE A 194 -14.68 1.92 -10.84
N ILE A 195 -13.97 3.01 -11.14
CA ILE A 195 -13.99 4.20 -10.28
C ILE A 195 -15.35 4.85 -10.51
N ALA A 196 -16.37 4.32 -9.86
CA ALA A 196 -17.67 4.95 -9.88
C ALA A 196 -17.58 6.24 -9.06
N PRO A 197 -17.95 7.41 -9.62
CA PRO A 197 -18.15 8.58 -8.79
C PRO A 197 -19.20 8.23 -7.74
N LYS A 198 -18.97 8.59 -6.47
CA LYS A 198 -20.06 8.53 -5.48
C LYS A 198 -21.18 9.43 -6.01
N ASP A 199 -22.34 8.83 -6.25
CA ASP A 199 -23.56 9.60 -6.50
C ASP A 199 -23.73 10.59 -5.33
N LYS A 200 -23.91 11.86 -5.69
CA LYS A 200 -23.96 12.99 -4.74
C LYS A 200 -25.22 12.97 -3.90
#